data_AF-A0A537VB22-F1
#
_entry.id   AF-A0A537VB22-F1
#
_cell.length_a   1.000
_cell.length_b   1.000
_cell.length_c   1.000
_cell.angle_alpha   90.00
_cell.angle_beta   90.00
_cell.angle_gamma   90.00
#
_symmetry.space_group_name_H-M   'P 1'
#
loop_
_entity.id
_entity.type
_entity.pdbx_description
1 polymer ?
#
loop_
_entity_poly.entity_id
_entity_poly.type
_entity_poly.pdbx_seq_one_letter_code
_entity_poly.pdbx_strand_id
1 'polypeptide(L)'
;MLRSMRQLELRRHAPRDPSADRLSDAGRARAMEVGRSQRDIVYAAVFVSPAERAAETVAWFLRGAGQQLPLMHSVVPGLVGKDPSEGSPQGMATGMRSLLEQIPDEGRGLAISHTPFVERAALGLTGHEVEPMGECEGLLITLRDDGEIEVEELRLPGSSAR
;
A
#
# COMPACT_ATOMS: atom_id res chain seq x y z
N MET A 1 -22.66 19.02 -6.67
CA MET A 1 -21.95 18.35 -5.56
C MET A 1 -20.68 17.80 -6.14
N LEU A 2 -19.50 18.15 -5.60
CA LEU A 2 -18.29 17.40 -5.95
C LEU A 2 -18.50 15.97 -5.44
N ARG A 3 -18.24 14.99 -6.29
CA ARG A 3 -18.30 13.57 -5.90
C ARG A 3 -17.17 13.29 -4.93
N SER A 4 -17.47 12.68 -3.80
CA SER A 4 -16.45 12.36 -2.81
C SER A 4 -15.70 11.08 -3.19
N MET A 5 -14.41 11.03 -2.91
CA MET A 5 -13.57 9.87 -3.17
C MET A 5 -12.63 9.58 -2.00
N ARG A 6 -12.28 8.30 -1.83
CA ARG A 6 -11.28 7.84 -0.87
C ARG A 6 -10.20 7.09 -1.64
N GLN A 7 -8.94 7.33 -1.28
CA GLN A 7 -7.81 6.71 -1.97
C GLN A 7 -6.96 5.90 -1.02
N LEU A 8 -6.45 4.76 -1.48
CA LEU A 8 -5.51 3.92 -0.74
C LEU A 8 -4.34 3.54 -1.65
N GLU A 9 -3.13 3.89 -1.25
CA GLU A 9 -1.93 3.31 -1.84
C GLU A 9 -1.62 1.97 -1.18
N LEU A 10 -1.77 0.86 -1.89
CA LEU A 10 -1.32 -0.45 -1.44
C LEU A 10 0.05 -0.75 -2.05
N ARG A 11 1.12 -0.66 -1.27
CA ARG A 11 2.50 -0.83 -1.73
C ARG A 11 3.13 -2.11 -1.20
N ARG A 12 4.02 -2.72 -1.98
CA ARG A 12 4.94 -3.75 -1.48
C ARG A 12 6.02 -3.10 -0.60
N HIS A 13 6.41 -3.77 0.48
CA HIS A 13 7.52 -3.32 1.32
C HIS A 13 8.82 -3.07 0.53
N ALA A 14 9.69 -2.22 1.08
CA ALA A 14 11.01 -1.92 0.52
C ALA A 14 12.01 -3.08 0.66
N PRO A 15 13.15 -3.07 -0.06
CA PRO A 15 14.16 -4.14 0.01
C PRO A 15 14.57 -4.52 1.43
N ARG A 16 14.35 -5.78 1.80
CA ARG A 16 14.63 -6.29 3.15
C ARG A 16 16.06 -6.78 3.33
N ASP A 17 16.50 -6.82 4.58
CA ASP A 17 17.63 -7.65 4.99
C ASP A 17 17.28 -9.14 4.73
N PRO A 18 18.11 -9.92 4.01
CA PRO A 18 17.82 -11.32 3.75
C PRO A 18 17.76 -12.17 5.03
N SER A 19 18.46 -11.75 6.09
CA SER A 19 18.66 -12.49 7.33
C SER A 19 17.73 -12.07 8.48
N ALA A 20 16.97 -10.98 8.33
CA ALA A 20 16.13 -10.43 9.39
C ALA A 20 14.84 -9.79 8.84
N ASP A 21 13.80 -9.65 9.66
CA ASP A 21 12.56 -8.95 9.28
C ASP A 21 12.72 -7.43 9.40
N ARG A 22 13.65 -6.85 8.65
CA ARG A 22 13.92 -5.41 8.66
C ARG A 22 14.34 -4.94 7.28
N LEU A 23 14.39 -3.64 7.06
CA LEU A 23 14.91 -3.11 5.81
C LEU A 23 16.44 -3.19 5.77
N SER A 24 16.96 -3.47 4.57
CA SER A 24 18.36 -3.23 4.24
C SER A 24 18.64 -1.72 4.17
N ASP A 25 19.90 -1.29 4.24
CA ASP A 25 20.24 0.13 4.09
C ASP A 25 19.82 0.67 2.72
N ALA A 26 19.97 -0.13 1.66
CA ALA A 26 19.46 0.18 0.33
C ALA A 26 17.93 0.32 0.32
N GLY A 27 17.22 -0.55 1.05
CA GLY A 27 15.77 -0.49 1.19
C GLY A 27 15.29 0.77 1.91
N ARG A 28 16.00 1.18 2.97
CA ARG A 28 15.72 2.43 3.69
C ARG A 28 15.91 3.65 2.81
N ALA A 29 17.01 3.67 2.04
CA ALA A 29 17.29 4.74 1.07
C ALA A 29 16.21 4.81 -0.02
N ARG A 30 15.82 3.65 -0.56
CA ARG A 30 14.75 3.54 -1.57
C ARG A 30 13.40 4.01 -1.04
N ALA A 31 13.03 3.59 0.15
CA ALA A 31 11.79 4.00 0.80
C ALA A 31 11.75 5.52 1.05
N MET A 32 12.87 6.09 1.49
CA MET A 32 13.01 7.54 1.65
C MET A 32 12.88 8.29 0.32
N GLU A 33 13.44 7.76 -0.77
CA GLU A 33 13.32 8.35 -2.11
C GLU A 33 11.87 8.37 -2.60
N VAL A 34 11.15 7.26 -2.46
CA VAL A 34 9.71 7.20 -2.80
C VAL A 34 8.93 8.23 -1.98
N GLY A 35 9.17 8.29 -0.67
CA GLY A 35 8.58 9.33 0.18
C GLY A 35 8.87 10.76 -0.31
N ARG A 36 10.10 11.04 -0.74
CA ARG A 36 10.48 12.38 -1.27
C ARG A 36 9.73 12.73 -2.56
N SER A 37 9.39 11.74 -3.40
CA SER A 37 8.57 11.97 -4.59
C SER A 37 7.08 12.20 -4.30
N GLN A 38 6.64 12.00 -3.05
CA GLN A 38 5.25 12.08 -2.61
C GLN A 38 4.99 13.26 -1.67
N ARG A 39 5.83 14.31 -1.71
CA ARG A 39 5.75 15.46 -0.79
C ARG A 39 4.43 16.23 -0.87
N ASP A 40 3.74 16.15 -2.00
CA ASP A 40 2.46 16.84 -2.22
C ASP A 40 1.25 16.01 -1.73
N ILE A 41 1.47 14.77 -1.30
CA ILE A 41 0.42 13.89 -0.75
C ILE A 41 0.48 13.96 0.76
N VAL A 42 -0.66 14.16 1.43
CA VAL A 42 -0.78 14.01 2.89
C VAL A 42 -1.57 12.75 3.19
N TYR A 43 -0.94 11.81 3.91
CA TYR A 43 -1.61 10.57 4.29
C TYR A 43 -2.48 10.77 5.52
N ALA A 44 -3.79 10.59 5.35
CA ALA A 44 -4.77 10.67 6.42
C ALA A 44 -4.81 9.39 7.27
N ALA A 45 -4.38 8.25 6.72
CA ALA A 45 -4.38 6.95 7.38
C ALA A 45 -3.18 6.09 6.96
N VAL A 46 -2.71 5.24 7.88
CA VAL A 46 -1.60 4.30 7.62
C VAL A 46 -1.95 2.88 8.09
N PHE A 47 -1.73 1.89 7.24
CA PHE A 47 -1.97 0.48 7.54
C PHE A 47 -0.74 -0.35 7.22
N VAL A 48 -0.37 -1.29 8.10
CA VAL A 48 0.79 -2.16 7.84
C VAL A 48 0.46 -3.59 8.17
N SER A 49 1.02 -4.54 7.42
CA SER A 49 1.04 -5.93 7.88
C SER A 49 1.79 -6.07 9.22
N PRO A 50 1.64 -7.17 9.97
CA PRO A 50 2.42 -7.45 11.17
C PRO A 50 3.94 -7.59 10.97
N ALA A 51 4.46 -7.56 9.74
CA ALA A 51 5.90 -7.65 9.48
C ALA A 51 6.62 -6.33 9.83
N GLU A 52 7.75 -6.42 10.53
CA GLU A 52 8.54 -5.26 10.96
C GLU A 52 9.04 -4.44 9.76
N ARG A 53 9.47 -5.11 8.67
CA ARG A 53 9.87 -4.43 7.43
C ARG A 53 8.76 -3.57 6.80
N ALA A 54 7.49 -3.90 7.01
CA ALA A 54 6.36 -3.12 6.51
C ALA A 54 6.24 -1.80 7.29
N ALA A 55 6.35 -1.87 8.62
CA ALA A 55 6.38 -0.70 9.49
C ALA A 55 7.61 0.19 9.21
N GLU A 56 8.80 -0.40 9.04
CA GLU A 56 9.99 0.36 8.64
C GLU A 56 9.79 1.06 7.28
N THR A 57 9.15 0.39 6.31
CA THR A 57 8.88 1.00 4.99
C THR A 57 8.03 2.27 5.12
N VAL A 58 6.93 2.20 5.87
CA VAL A 58 6.10 3.39 6.16
C VAL A 58 6.92 4.49 6.82
N ALA A 59 7.70 4.16 7.86
CA ALA A 59 8.47 5.15 8.59
C ALA A 59 9.43 5.92 7.67
N TRP A 60 10.07 5.24 6.73
CA TRP A 60 10.96 5.86 5.75
C TRP A 60 10.21 6.63 4.65
N PHE A 61 9.05 6.15 4.19
CA PHE A 61 8.17 6.90 3.27
C PHE A 61 7.75 8.22 3.90
N LEU A 62 7.14 8.18 5.11
CA LEU A 62 6.68 9.37 5.81
C LEU A 62 7.83 10.34 6.08
N ARG A 63 8.99 9.83 6.51
CA ARG A 63 10.19 10.65 6.70
C ARG A 63 10.63 11.33 5.41
N GLY A 64 10.62 10.62 4.29
CA GLY A 64 10.95 11.17 2.97
C GLY A 64 9.98 12.27 2.53
N ALA A 65 8.69 12.06 2.82
CA ALA A 65 7.60 13.00 2.54
C ALA A 65 7.52 14.17 3.54
N GLY A 66 8.31 14.16 4.61
CA GLY A 66 8.29 15.19 5.66
C GLY A 66 7.07 15.10 6.59
N GLN A 67 6.45 13.93 6.69
CA GLN A 67 5.24 13.69 7.47
C GLN A 67 5.52 12.90 8.75
N GLN A 68 4.65 13.10 9.74
CA GLN A 68 4.55 12.23 10.91
C GLN A 68 3.56 11.10 10.66
N LEU A 69 3.58 10.07 11.51
CA LEU A 69 2.56 9.03 11.50
C LEU A 69 1.18 9.67 11.80
N PRO A 70 0.16 9.51 10.93
CA PRO A 70 -1.17 10.01 11.22
C PRO A 70 -1.78 9.33 12.45
N LEU A 71 -2.72 10.02 13.10
CA LEU A 71 -3.45 9.47 14.26
C LEU A 71 -4.19 8.17 13.89
N MET A 72 -4.74 8.11 12.69
CA MET A 72 -5.35 6.89 12.17
C MET A 72 -4.27 5.97 11.62
N HIS A 73 -3.88 4.98 12.41
CA HIS A 73 -3.01 3.91 11.95
C HIS A 73 -3.34 2.57 12.60
N SER A 74 -3.02 1.47 11.92
CA SER A 74 -3.32 0.12 12.40
C SER A 74 -2.40 -0.95 11.81
N VAL A 75 -2.24 -2.06 12.54
CA VAL A 75 -1.62 -3.29 12.06
C VAL A 75 -2.72 -4.24 11.57
N VAL A 76 -2.65 -4.67 10.31
CA VAL A 76 -3.70 -5.41 9.62
C VAL A 76 -3.16 -6.77 9.13
N PRO A 77 -3.49 -7.89 9.79
CA PRO A 77 -3.02 -9.23 9.42
C PRO A 77 -3.35 -9.66 7.99
N GLY A 78 -4.47 -9.20 7.43
CA GLY A 78 -4.89 -9.49 6.05
C GLY A 78 -3.92 -8.97 4.99
N LEU A 79 -3.11 -7.94 5.30
CA LEU A 79 -2.06 -7.43 4.39
C LEU A 79 -0.92 -8.44 4.15
N VAL A 80 -0.88 -9.55 4.88
CA VAL A 80 0.03 -10.68 4.63
C VAL A 80 -0.72 -12.01 4.55
N GLY A 81 -2.02 -11.96 4.24
CA GLY A 81 -2.87 -13.16 4.15
C GLY A 81 -3.02 -13.93 5.46
N LYS A 82 -2.73 -13.31 6.62
CA LYS A 82 -2.94 -13.92 7.95
C LYS A 82 -4.33 -13.62 8.50
N ASP A 83 -5.33 -13.70 7.65
CA ASP A 83 -6.75 -13.64 7.99
C ASP A 83 -7.46 -14.90 7.49
N PRO A 84 -8.74 -15.13 7.82
CA PRO A 84 -9.46 -16.32 7.38
C PRO A 84 -9.62 -16.48 5.86
N SER A 85 -9.35 -15.43 5.08
CA SER A 85 -9.39 -15.50 3.61
C SER A 85 -8.08 -16.00 3.00
N GLU A 86 -7.03 -16.16 3.82
CA GLU A 86 -5.68 -16.60 3.45
C GLU A 86 -5.05 -15.73 2.34
N GLY A 87 -5.48 -14.47 2.27
CA GLY A 87 -5.07 -13.53 1.22
C GLY A 87 -5.49 -14.00 -0.18
N SER A 88 -6.63 -14.67 -0.31
CA SER A 88 -7.29 -14.92 -1.60
C SER A 88 -7.60 -13.60 -2.32
N PRO A 89 -7.71 -13.56 -3.66
CA PRO A 89 -8.04 -12.33 -4.38
C PRO A 89 -9.32 -11.66 -3.87
N GLN A 90 -10.38 -12.44 -3.65
CA GLN A 90 -11.65 -11.94 -3.12
C GLN A 90 -11.48 -11.39 -1.69
N GLY A 91 -10.74 -12.10 -0.83
CA GLY A 91 -10.41 -11.63 0.50
C GLY A 91 -9.63 -10.32 0.51
N MET A 92 -8.61 -10.20 -0.36
CA MET A 92 -7.84 -8.98 -0.53
C MET A 92 -8.72 -7.82 -1.02
N ALA A 93 -9.61 -8.05 -1.98
CA ALA A 93 -10.55 -7.04 -2.47
C ALA A 93 -11.49 -6.55 -1.36
N THR A 94 -12.08 -7.46 -0.58
CA THR A 94 -12.89 -7.11 0.59
C THR A 94 -12.08 -6.33 1.62
N GLY A 95 -10.86 -6.77 1.92
CA GLY A 95 -9.95 -6.08 2.83
C GLY A 95 -9.64 -4.66 2.37
N MET A 96 -9.34 -4.44 1.09
CA MET A 96 -9.06 -3.11 0.56
C MET A 96 -10.27 -2.19 0.65
N ARG A 97 -11.48 -2.68 0.36
CA ARG A 97 -12.72 -1.94 0.56
C ARG A 97 -12.89 -1.51 2.02
N SER A 98 -12.71 -2.43 2.97
CA SER A 98 -12.81 -2.12 4.41
C SER A 98 -11.73 -1.14 4.90
N LEU A 99 -10.53 -1.14 4.30
CA LEU A 99 -9.52 -0.13 4.61
C LEU A 99 -9.89 1.24 4.02
N LEU A 100 -10.38 1.27 2.77
CA LEU A 100 -10.86 2.49 2.13
C LEU A 100 -11.98 3.15 2.95
N GLU A 101 -12.95 2.38 3.44
CA GLU A 101 -14.07 2.88 4.26
C GLU A 101 -13.64 3.54 5.58
N GLN A 102 -12.45 3.24 6.09
CA GLN A 102 -11.89 3.90 7.29
C GLN A 102 -11.30 5.28 6.98
N ILE A 103 -10.93 5.54 5.72
CA ILE A 103 -10.27 6.77 5.30
C ILE A 103 -11.33 7.90 5.25
N PRO A 104 -11.02 9.12 5.75
CA PRO A 104 -11.92 10.26 5.61
C PRO A 104 -12.26 10.55 4.14
N ASP A 105 -13.43 11.15 3.88
CA ASP A 105 -13.76 11.67 2.55
C ASP A 105 -12.64 12.60 2.04
N GLU A 106 -12.32 12.51 0.75
CA GLU A 106 -11.18 13.18 0.09
C GLU A 106 -9.80 12.80 0.64
N GLY A 107 -9.74 11.82 1.56
CA GLY A 107 -8.53 11.37 2.18
C GLY A 107 -7.76 10.35 1.35
N ARG A 108 -6.44 10.30 1.57
CA ARG A 108 -5.54 9.28 1.02
C ARG A 108 -4.87 8.50 2.14
N GLY A 109 -4.94 7.18 2.06
CA GLY A 109 -4.27 6.26 2.98
C GLY A 109 -3.04 5.61 2.32
N LEU A 110 -2.16 5.08 3.16
CA LEU A 110 -1.01 4.26 2.77
C LEU A 110 -1.07 2.90 3.46
N ALA A 111 -1.04 1.82 2.70
CA ALA A 111 -0.95 0.45 3.17
C ALA A 111 0.34 -0.21 2.68
N ILE A 112 1.10 -0.87 3.57
CA ILE A 112 2.26 -1.69 3.19
C ILE A 112 1.96 -3.18 3.34
N SER A 113 2.10 -3.88 2.22
CA SER A 113 1.80 -5.28 1.98
C SER A 113 3.01 -5.99 1.35
N HIS A 114 2.78 -7.19 0.79
CA HIS A 114 3.80 -8.07 0.23
C HIS A 114 3.32 -8.65 -1.10
N THR A 115 4.24 -9.08 -1.94
CA THR A 115 3.91 -10.05 -3.01
C THR A 115 3.61 -11.41 -2.34
N PRO A 116 2.59 -12.17 -2.80
CA PRO A 116 1.71 -11.91 -3.93
C PRO A 116 0.42 -11.14 -3.59
N PHE A 117 0.29 -10.58 -2.38
CA PHE A 117 -0.99 -10.01 -1.90
C PHE A 117 -1.35 -8.69 -2.57
N VAL A 118 -0.36 -7.88 -2.99
CA VAL A 118 -0.63 -6.67 -3.78
C VAL A 118 -1.25 -7.05 -5.13
N GLU A 119 -0.69 -8.05 -5.80
CA GLU A 119 -1.15 -8.55 -7.10
C GLU A 119 -2.51 -9.24 -6.97
N ARG A 120 -2.72 -10.01 -5.89
CA ARG A 120 -4.03 -10.59 -5.59
C ARG A 120 -5.09 -9.54 -5.28
N ALA A 121 -4.74 -8.41 -4.67
CA ALA A 121 -5.66 -7.29 -4.51
C ALA A 121 -6.07 -6.71 -5.87
N ALA A 122 -5.13 -6.53 -6.81
CA ALA A 122 -5.45 -6.11 -8.17
C ALA A 122 -6.43 -7.10 -8.83
N LEU A 123 -6.09 -8.40 -8.83
CA LEU A 123 -6.95 -9.45 -9.40
C LEU A 123 -8.34 -9.47 -8.77
N GLY A 124 -8.44 -9.34 -7.45
CA GLY A 124 -9.72 -9.35 -6.76
C GLY A 124 -10.59 -8.13 -7.03
N LEU A 125 -9.97 -6.96 -7.22
CA LEU A 125 -10.67 -5.69 -7.44
C LEU A 125 -11.07 -5.49 -8.91
N THR A 126 -10.25 -5.94 -9.85
CA THR A 126 -10.42 -5.65 -11.28
C THR A 126 -10.77 -6.88 -12.12
N GLY A 127 -10.58 -8.09 -11.61
CA GLY A 127 -10.67 -9.34 -12.37
C GLY A 127 -9.48 -9.60 -13.29
N HIS A 128 -8.43 -8.77 -13.26
CA HIS A 128 -7.26 -8.89 -14.13
C HIS A 128 -5.98 -9.12 -13.32
N GLU A 129 -5.15 -10.05 -13.78
CA GLU A 129 -3.80 -10.23 -13.23
C GLU A 129 -2.90 -9.06 -13.65
N VAL A 130 -1.98 -8.69 -12.77
CA VAL A 130 -0.95 -7.68 -13.01
C VAL A 130 0.43 -8.33 -12.89
N GLU A 131 1.40 -7.78 -13.60
CA GLU A 131 2.79 -8.20 -13.44
C GLU A 131 3.25 -8.02 -11.98
N PRO A 132 4.13 -8.90 -11.47
CA PRO A 132 4.64 -8.79 -10.10
C PRO A 132 5.14 -7.39 -9.77
N MET A 133 4.75 -6.89 -8.60
CA MET A 133 5.14 -5.57 -8.11
C MET A 133 6.56 -5.61 -7.59
N GLY A 134 7.39 -4.70 -8.08
CA GLY A 134 8.69 -4.41 -7.49
C GLY A 134 8.55 -3.90 -6.05
N GLU A 135 9.64 -3.94 -5.30
CA GLU A 135 9.66 -3.38 -3.94
C GLU A 135 9.40 -1.88 -3.98
N CYS A 136 8.54 -1.38 -3.08
CA CYS A 136 7.95 -0.02 -3.09
C CYS A 136 6.96 0.29 -4.23
N GLU A 137 6.76 -0.61 -5.19
CA GLU A 137 5.67 -0.47 -6.18
C GLU A 137 4.33 -0.91 -5.57
N GLY A 138 3.23 -0.66 -6.28
CA GLY A 138 1.94 -1.14 -5.84
C GLY A 138 0.77 -0.61 -6.63
N LEU A 139 -0.34 -0.34 -5.94
CA LEU A 139 -1.59 0.11 -6.52
C LEU A 139 -2.05 1.41 -5.86
N LEU A 140 -2.65 2.31 -6.62
CA LEU A 140 -3.54 3.36 -6.12
C LEU A 140 -4.96 2.87 -6.36
N ILE A 141 -5.70 2.67 -5.27
CA ILE A 141 -7.09 2.22 -5.30
C ILE A 141 -7.95 3.41 -4.94
N THR A 142 -8.88 3.80 -5.81
CA THR A 142 -9.82 4.90 -5.59
C THR A 142 -11.22 4.33 -5.46
N LEU A 143 -11.89 4.62 -4.34
CA LEU A 143 -13.32 4.33 -4.12
C LEU A 143 -14.10 5.63 -4.28
N ARG A 144 -15.02 5.65 -5.25
CA ARG A 144 -15.94 6.77 -5.50
C ARG A 144 -17.20 6.65 -4.64
N ASP A 145 -17.92 7.76 -4.49
CA ASP A 145 -19.17 7.85 -3.74
C ASP A 145 -20.31 6.97 -4.28
N ASP A 146 -20.29 6.64 -5.57
CA ASP A 146 -21.21 5.68 -6.19
C ASP A 146 -20.80 4.21 -6.02
N GLY A 147 -19.69 3.95 -5.31
CA GLY A 147 -19.18 2.61 -5.01
C GLY A 147 -18.27 2.02 -6.09
N GLU A 148 -18.05 2.76 -7.19
CA GLU A 148 -17.10 2.39 -8.24
C GLU A 148 -15.66 2.33 -7.67
N ILE A 149 -14.91 1.32 -8.10
CA ILE A 149 -13.49 1.20 -7.78
C ILE A 149 -12.67 1.36 -9.05
N GLU A 150 -11.67 2.23 -8.96
CA GLU A 150 -10.61 2.37 -9.95
C GLU A 150 -9.28 1.93 -9.34
N VAL A 151 -8.44 1.28 -10.14
CA VAL A 151 -7.13 0.80 -9.72
C VAL A 151 -6.10 1.26 -10.75
N GLU A 152 -5.07 1.96 -10.27
CA GLU A 152 -3.92 2.39 -11.06
C GLU A 152 -2.64 1.73 -10.54
N GLU A 153 -1.77 1.27 -11.43
CA GLU A 153 -0.48 0.72 -11.04
C GLU A 153 0.52 1.83 -10.70
N LEU A 154 1.16 1.72 -9.54
CA LEU A 154 2.19 2.63 -9.06
C LEU A 154 3.57 2.00 -9.28
N ARG A 155 4.05 2.07 -10.52
CA ARG A 155 5.37 1.56 -10.95
C ARG A 155 6.47 2.59 -10.74
N LEU A 156 7.69 2.12 -10.47
CA LEU A 156 8.84 2.99 -10.28
C LEU A 156 9.74 2.99 -11.54
N PRO A 157 10.32 4.13 -11.93
CA PRO A 157 11.20 4.21 -13.09
C PRO A 157 12.37 3.22 -13.01
N GLY A 158 12.70 2.59 -14.13
CA GLY A 158 13.78 1.59 -14.22
C GLY A 158 13.44 0.20 -13.70
N SER A 159 12.20 -0.02 -13.24
CA SER A 159 11.63 -1.35 -13.00
C SER A 159 11.22 -1.95 -14.35
N SER A 160 12.18 -2.50 -15.10
CA SER A 160 11.81 -3.40 -16.20
C SER A 160 11.35 -4.72 -15.60
N ALA A 161 10.21 -5.23 -16.08
CA ALA A 161 9.79 -6.61 -15.85
C ALA A 161 10.98 -7.52 -16.17
N ARG A 162 11.41 -8.29 -15.17
CA ARG A 162 12.38 -9.37 -15.38
C ARG A 162 11.63 -10.67 -15.61
#